data_AF-A0A6N7PW14-F1
#
_entry.id   AF-A0A6N7PW14-F1
#
_cell.length_a   1.000
_cell.length_b   1.000
_cell.length_c   1.000
_cell.angle_alpha   90.00
_cell.angle_beta   90.00
_cell.angle_gamma   90.00
#
_symmetry.space_group_name_H-M   'P 1'
#
loop_
_entity.id
_entity.type
_entity.pdbx_description
1 polymer ?
#
loop_
_entity_poly.entity_id
_entity_poly.type
_entity_poly.pdbx_seq_one_letter_code
_entity_poly.pdbx_strand_id
1 'polypeptide(L)'
;MRGVAVVVFLGTLFGVGLASCGDPQYFDFTTKCTDEEDRVVPCCGPPGKKYACPPDAGDDGGDDGGAEAGDDDGGPEAGPDASSLVCPGQCVPAGGGGWGETPSFVWMGKETDTPAPPLPGMAWVTWVDVVFAEPVCPVCSCVPPDVSCTMPSSWSANSTVCQDLPSPYTTPFDAPIGWDGSCTAANPIPGGAMCEGGPCVRSLSVEPPVVAPCVAEPAIPPEGHPLPLPVRTKVIEYSPAQIGACEGGIDRCIMKTPPGYRLCLVAYGPLAAQTCPEAWPERHDGWKNVEEKRFCSPCSCGLPEGGFCEVRVKAYADDACGNERGSLVLTSSEGSKCVDLTSGTALAGKTAELLSSTLGACQPSGGDIIGEPLTEVPVTYCCVPDLVPPP
;
A
#
# COMPACT_ATOMS: atom_id res chain seq x y z
N MET A 1 -52.15 5.02 -18.22
CA MET A 1 -51.25 5.98 -17.53
C MET A 1 -49.98 5.21 -17.22
N ARG A 2 -48.77 5.56 -17.61
CA ARG A 2 -48.15 6.86 -17.89
C ARG A 2 -47.17 6.71 -19.05
N GLY A 3 -47.19 7.65 -20.00
CA GLY A 3 -46.12 7.83 -20.97
C GLY A 3 -44.99 8.62 -20.35
N VAL A 4 -43.75 8.29 -20.68
CA VAL A 4 -42.57 9.07 -20.30
C VAL A 4 -42.12 9.85 -21.53
N ALA A 5 -42.09 11.17 -21.38
CA ALA A 5 -41.73 12.13 -22.40
C ALA A 5 -40.20 12.20 -22.56
N VAL A 6 -39.74 12.16 -23.81
CA VAL A 6 -38.36 12.45 -24.20
C VAL A 6 -38.27 13.95 -24.43
N VAL A 7 -37.46 14.63 -23.61
CA VAL A 7 -37.14 16.06 -23.79
C VAL A 7 -35.82 16.14 -24.57
N VAL A 8 -35.91 16.63 -25.80
CA VAL A 8 -34.77 16.99 -26.64
C VAL A 8 -34.38 18.42 -26.31
N PHE A 9 -33.15 18.64 -25.82
CA PHE A 9 -32.55 19.97 -25.73
C PHE A 9 -31.56 20.15 -26.88
N LEU A 10 -31.93 21.02 -27.83
CA LEU A 10 -30.99 21.66 -28.74
C LEU A 10 -30.21 22.73 -27.96
N GLY A 11 -28.90 22.57 -27.85
CA GLY A 11 -27.97 23.52 -27.24
C GLY A 11 -26.95 24.02 -28.26
N THR A 12 -27.03 25.32 -28.52
CA THR A 12 -26.36 26.17 -29.50
C THR A 12 -24.82 26.13 -29.49
N LEU A 13 -24.21 26.14 -30.68
CA LEU A 13 -22.79 26.47 -30.90
C LEU A 13 -22.48 27.91 -30.45
N PHE A 14 -21.47 28.07 -29.62
CA PHE A 14 -20.67 29.31 -29.54
C PHE A 14 -19.19 28.92 -29.52
N GLY A 15 -18.49 29.29 -30.60
CA GLY A 15 -17.04 29.23 -30.66
C GLY A 15 -16.43 30.43 -29.96
N VAL A 16 -15.48 30.17 -29.07
CA VAL A 16 -14.46 31.13 -28.65
C VAL A 16 -13.16 30.34 -28.51
N GLY A 17 -12.19 30.66 -29.37
CA GLY A 17 -10.84 30.10 -29.28
C GLY A 17 -10.12 30.66 -28.06
N LEU A 18 -9.68 29.76 -27.19
CA LEU A 18 -8.69 30.02 -26.14
C LEU A 18 -7.63 28.92 -26.25
N ALA A 19 -6.37 29.33 -26.36
CA ALA A 19 -5.22 28.44 -26.33
C ALA A 19 -5.19 27.71 -24.98
N SER A 20 -5.37 26.39 -25.00
CA SER A 20 -5.19 25.56 -23.80
C SER A 20 -3.70 25.24 -23.64
N CYS A 21 -3.15 25.54 -22.46
CA CYS A 21 -1.96 24.83 -21.98
C CYS A 21 -2.30 23.34 -21.88
N GLY A 22 -1.36 22.49 -22.32
CA GLY A 22 -1.56 21.06 -22.53
C GLY A 22 -1.89 20.25 -21.26
N ASP A 23 -2.52 19.11 -21.53
CA ASP A 23 -2.87 18.03 -20.61
C ASP A 23 -1.66 17.53 -19.77
N PRO A 24 -1.79 17.23 -18.46
CA PRO A 24 -0.65 16.97 -17.57
C PRO A 24 -0.19 15.50 -17.57
N GLN A 25 -0.37 14.73 -18.65
CA GLN A 25 -0.11 13.29 -18.61
C GLN A 25 1.28 12.85 -19.10
N TYR A 26 2.12 13.73 -19.63
CA TYR A 26 3.46 13.35 -20.07
C TYR A 26 4.43 14.53 -19.91
N PHE A 27 5.57 14.27 -19.27
CA PHE A 27 6.73 15.17 -19.03
C PHE A 27 6.66 16.09 -17.80
N ASP A 28 7.31 15.64 -16.72
CA ASP A 28 7.69 16.48 -15.58
C ASP A 28 8.99 17.25 -15.93
N PHE A 29 8.84 18.36 -16.65
CA PHE A 29 9.78 19.47 -16.58
C PHE A 29 9.11 20.56 -15.77
N THR A 30 9.22 20.49 -14.45
CA THR A 30 8.91 21.63 -13.58
C THR A 30 9.97 22.70 -13.81
N THR A 31 9.75 23.57 -14.80
CA THR A 31 10.47 24.84 -14.91
C THR A 31 10.23 25.62 -13.62
N LYS A 32 11.28 25.83 -12.83
CA LYS A 32 11.22 26.61 -11.59
C LYS A 32 11.34 28.09 -11.95
N CYS A 33 10.29 28.86 -11.73
CA CYS A 33 10.35 30.32 -11.76
C CYS A 33 10.72 30.82 -10.36
N THR A 34 11.56 31.85 -10.26
CA THR A 34 11.86 32.53 -8.99
C THR A 34 11.23 33.92 -9.01
N ASP A 35 10.59 34.32 -7.91
CA ASP A 35 10.04 35.68 -7.77
C ASP A 35 11.13 36.72 -7.44
N GLU A 36 10.76 38.00 -7.34
CA GLU A 36 11.68 39.11 -7.02
C GLU A 36 12.33 38.98 -5.63
N GLU A 37 11.85 38.05 -4.79
CA GLU A 37 12.38 37.74 -3.46
C GLU A 37 13.16 36.40 -3.44
N ASP A 38 13.48 35.87 -4.62
CA ASP A 38 14.24 34.65 -4.86
C ASP A 38 13.58 33.37 -4.32
N ARG A 39 12.24 33.35 -4.24
CA ARG A 39 11.47 32.16 -3.86
C ARG A 39 10.96 31.41 -5.09
N VAL A 40 11.10 30.08 -5.05
CA VAL A 40 10.62 29.21 -6.14
C VAL A 40 9.09 29.16 -6.15
N VAL A 41 8.48 29.62 -7.24
CA VAL A 41 7.03 29.60 -7.47
C VAL A 41 6.68 28.79 -8.73
N PRO A 42 5.52 28.10 -8.77
CA PRO A 42 5.05 27.44 -9.97
C PRO A 42 4.77 28.48 -11.06
N CYS A 43 5.28 28.27 -12.27
CA CYS A 43 5.08 29.21 -13.39
C CYS A 43 3.60 29.31 -13.87
N CYS A 44 2.68 28.55 -13.26
CA CYS A 44 1.24 28.63 -13.50
C CYS A 44 0.52 29.13 -12.24
N GLY A 45 0.30 30.44 -12.15
CA GLY A 45 -0.60 31.05 -11.16
C GLY A 45 -2.09 30.79 -11.50
N PRO A 46 -3.02 31.13 -10.59
CA PRO A 46 -4.45 30.93 -10.81
C PRO A 46 -4.96 31.67 -12.06
N PRO A 47 -5.98 31.14 -12.75
CA PRO A 47 -6.44 31.65 -14.03
C PRO A 47 -6.87 33.13 -13.93
N GLY A 48 -6.31 33.96 -14.81
CA GLY A 48 -6.67 35.37 -14.95
C GLY A 48 -5.62 36.40 -14.47
N LYS A 49 -4.46 35.96 -13.96
CA LYS A 49 -3.33 36.87 -13.67
C LYS A 49 -2.11 36.53 -14.52
N LYS A 50 -1.62 37.52 -15.30
CA LYS A 50 -0.36 37.44 -16.03
C LYS A 50 0.76 37.93 -15.11
N TYR A 51 1.76 37.08 -14.86
CA TYR A 51 3.03 37.51 -14.29
C TYR A 51 4.03 37.65 -15.43
N ALA A 52 4.77 38.76 -15.45
CA ALA A 52 5.83 38.97 -16.43
C ALA A 52 7.03 38.08 -16.04
N CYS A 53 7.50 37.24 -16.96
CA CYS A 53 8.84 36.70 -16.84
C CYS A 53 9.84 37.87 -16.98
N PRO A 54 10.97 37.87 -16.22
CA PRO A 54 12.00 38.88 -16.42
C PRO A 54 12.50 38.85 -17.87
N PRO A 55 12.81 40.00 -18.48
CA PRO A 55 13.34 40.04 -19.84
C PRO A 55 14.67 39.31 -19.93
N ASP A 56 14.83 38.54 -21.00
CA ASP A 56 16.09 37.90 -21.38
C ASP A 56 17.21 38.94 -21.45
N ALA A 57 18.27 38.70 -20.69
CA ALA A 57 19.49 39.49 -20.76
C ALA A 57 20.26 39.12 -22.02
N GLY A 58 20.19 39.98 -23.04
CA GLY A 58 21.10 39.93 -24.18
C GLY A 58 20.57 40.69 -25.40
N ASP A 59 20.60 42.02 -25.36
CA ASP A 59 20.52 42.80 -26.59
C ASP A 59 21.26 44.15 -26.44
N ASP A 60 22.57 44.11 -26.68
CA ASP A 60 23.44 45.28 -26.71
C ASP A 60 24.42 45.12 -27.90
N GLY A 61 24.20 45.83 -29.01
CA GLY A 61 25.16 45.77 -30.12
C GLY A 61 24.87 46.54 -31.40
N GLY A 62 24.51 47.82 -31.30
CA GLY A 62 24.80 48.92 -32.25
C GLY A 62 24.84 48.65 -33.77
N ASP A 63 23.86 49.21 -34.48
CA ASP A 63 23.85 49.40 -35.93
C ASP A 63 24.23 50.86 -36.24
N ASP A 64 25.39 51.07 -36.88
CA ASP A 64 25.81 52.35 -37.48
C ASP A 64 26.69 52.08 -38.72
N GLY A 65 26.07 52.04 -39.90
CA GLY A 65 26.50 52.77 -41.10
C GLY A 65 27.70 52.27 -41.93
N GLY A 66 27.48 52.14 -43.25
CA GLY A 66 28.52 52.41 -44.26
C GLY A 66 28.52 51.48 -45.46
N ALA A 67 28.03 51.98 -46.60
CA ALA A 67 28.24 51.42 -47.92
C ALA A 67 29.73 51.40 -48.31
N GLU A 68 30.14 50.47 -49.18
CA GLU A 68 30.84 50.73 -50.46
C GLU A 68 31.19 49.39 -51.13
N ALA A 69 31.19 49.43 -52.47
CA ALA A 69 31.45 48.33 -53.37
C ALA A 69 32.94 47.93 -53.45
N GLY A 70 33.21 46.71 -53.90
CA GLY A 70 34.54 46.25 -54.28
C GLY A 70 34.52 44.84 -54.86
N ASP A 71 35.05 44.74 -56.08
CA ASP A 71 34.95 43.64 -57.04
C ASP A 71 35.70 42.35 -56.67
N ASP A 72 35.31 41.30 -57.39
CA ASP A 72 36.05 40.12 -57.84
C ASP A 72 37.48 39.91 -57.31
N ASP A 73 37.72 38.72 -56.75
CA ASP A 73 38.82 37.87 -57.23
C ASP A 73 38.56 36.41 -56.87
N GLY A 74 38.52 35.57 -57.90
CA GLY A 74 38.18 34.17 -57.81
C GLY A 74 39.28 33.27 -57.24
N GLY A 75 38.85 32.20 -56.59
CA GLY A 75 39.57 30.93 -56.52
C GLY A 75 39.66 30.32 -55.11
N PRO A 76 39.89 29.00 -55.03
CA PRO A 76 39.19 27.91 -55.70
C PRO A 76 37.97 27.48 -54.87
N GLU A 77 37.12 26.64 -55.46
CA GLU A 77 36.10 25.91 -54.69
C GLU A 77 36.77 25.14 -53.55
N ALA A 78 36.70 25.69 -52.35
CA ALA A 78 36.61 24.88 -51.16
C ALA A 78 35.28 24.13 -51.31
N GLY A 79 35.35 22.97 -51.99
CA GLY A 79 34.34 21.94 -51.81
C GLY A 79 34.12 21.82 -50.30
N PRO A 80 32.88 21.61 -49.83
CA PRO A 80 32.67 21.42 -48.42
C PRO A 80 33.62 20.31 -48.02
N ASP A 81 34.59 20.64 -47.18
CA ASP A 81 35.33 19.68 -46.40
C ASP A 81 34.27 19.01 -45.53
N ALA A 82 33.55 18.06 -46.14
CA ALA A 82 33.31 16.78 -45.55
C ALA A 82 34.68 16.23 -45.17
N SER A 83 35.28 16.82 -44.13
CA SER A 83 35.88 16.03 -43.06
C SER A 83 34.81 15.02 -42.73
N SER A 84 34.88 13.91 -43.48
CA SER A 84 34.02 12.78 -43.35
C SER A 84 33.95 12.54 -41.86
N LEU A 85 32.77 12.71 -41.28
CA LEU A 85 32.50 12.31 -39.91
C LEU A 85 32.63 10.79 -39.89
N VAL A 86 33.86 10.29 -40.04
CA VAL A 86 34.20 8.88 -40.03
C VAL A 86 33.85 8.42 -38.64
N CYS A 87 32.99 7.44 -38.55
CA CYS A 87 32.55 6.93 -37.28
C CYS A 87 33.77 6.46 -36.45
N PRO A 88 34.12 7.11 -35.31
CA PRO A 88 35.25 6.68 -34.50
C PRO A 88 34.96 5.40 -33.70
N GLY A 89 33.71 4.95 -33.69
CA GLY A 89 33.28 3.73 -33.01
C GLY A 89 32.76 2.67 -33.98
N GLN A 90 31.46 2.39 -33.91
CA GLN A 90 30.78 1.42 -34.75
C GLN A 90 29.50 2.01 -35.32
N CYS A 91 29.20 1.64 -36.56
CA CYS A 91 27.94 1.95 -37.22
C CYS A 91 26.93 0.84 -36.93
N VAL A 92 25.79 1.21 -36.36
CA VAL A 92 24.73 0.29 -35.99
C VAL A 92 23.41 0.73 -36.61
N PRO A 93 22.54 -0.21 -37.01
CA PRO A 93 21.23 0.14 -37.53
C PRO A 93 20.50 1.07 -36.57
N ALA A 94 20.02 2.21 -37.07
CA ALA A 94 19.22 3.11 -36.26
C ALA A 94 17.90 2.44 -35.84
N GLY A 95 17.34 2.92 -34.73
CA GLY A 95 15.95 2.64 -34.40
C GLY A 95 14.98 3.47 -35.25
N GLY A 96 13.80 3.75 -34.71
CA GLY A 96 12.71 4.45 -35.40
C GLY A 96 11.40 3.68 -35.32
N GLY A 97 10.30 4.27 -35.80
CA GLY A 97 8.99 3.63 -35.75
C GLY A 97 8.49 3.34 -34.32
N GLY A 98 8.92 4.13 -33.34
CA GLY A 98 8.55 3.97 -31.92
C GLY A 98 9.57 3.22 -31.05
N TRP A 99 10.69 2.80 -31.62
CA TRP A 99 11.92 2.51 -30.89
C TRP A 99 12.74 3.79 -30.69
N GLY A 100 13.55 3.83 -29.64
CA GLY A 100 14.55 4.90 -29.46
C GLY A 100 15.44 5.04 -30.70
N GLU A 101 15.71 6.27 -31.13
CA GLU A 101 16.45 6.52 -32.38
C GLU A 101 17.89 5.99 -32.35
N THR A 102 18.48 5.95 -31.17
CA THR A 102 19.82 5.42 -30.92
C THR A 102 19.71 4.22 -29.99
N PRO A 103 20.31 3.06 -30.33
CA PRO A 103 20.32 1.91 -29.44
C PRO A 103 21.05 2.20 -28.12
N SER A 104 20.56 1.66 -27.02
CA SER A 104 21.14 1.82 -25.68
C SER A 104 22.15 0.73 -25.35
N PHE A 105 23.13 1.05 -24.50
CA PHE A 105 23.95 0.04 -23.84
C PHE A 105 23.22 -0.51 -22.62
N VAL A 106 23.06 -1.83 -22.57
CA VAL A 106 22.20 -2.48 -21.59
C VAL A 106 22.99 -3.57 -20.87
N TRP A 107 23.04 -3.47 -19.55
CA TRP A 107 23.46 -4.57 -18.69
C TRP A 107 22.23 -5.32 -18.21
N MET A 108 22.26 -6.65 -18.27
CA MET A 108 21.20 -7.54 -17.76
C MET A 108 21.80 -8.57 -16.82
N GLY A 109 21.20 -8.77 -15.66
CA GLY A 109 21.64 -9.77 -14.68
C GLY A 109 20.63 -9.96 -13.56
N LYS A 110 20.90 -10.89 -12.64
CA LYS A 110 20.05 -11.05 -11.47
C LYS A 110 20.16 -9.83 -10.58
N GLU A 111 19.12 -9.59 -9.77
CA GLU A 111 19.11 -8.48 -8.80
C GLU A 111 20.31 -8.50 -7.83
N THR A 112 20.83 -9.70 -7.54
CA THR A 112 21.99 -9.92 -6.65
C THR A 112 23.34 -9.88 -7.36
N ASP A 113 23.38 -9.83 -8.69
CA ASP A 113 24.64 -9.86 -9.44
C ASP A 113 25.32 -8.49 -9.41
N THR A 114 26.65 -8.50 -9.39
CA THR A 114 27.44 -7.26 -9.52
C THR A 114 27.38 -6.77 -10.97
N PRO A 115 26.88 -5.55 -11.23
CA PRO A 115 26.83 -5.03 -12.58
C PRO A 115 28.22 -4.73 -13.14
N ALA A 116 28.30 -4.66 -14.48
CA ALA A 116 29.49 -4.13 -15.15
C ALA A 116 29.77 -2.68 -14.67
N PRO A 117 31.03 -2.19 -14.79
CA PRO A 117 31.35 -0.82 -14.39
C PRO A 117 30.42 0.19 -15.05
N PRO A 118 29.91 1.20 -14.31
CA PRO A 118 28.95 2.16 -14.84
C PRO A 118 29.56 2.96 -15.99
N LEU A 119 28.76 3.22 -17.02
CA LEU A 119 29.14 4.07 -18.14
C LEU A 119 28.84 5.55 -17.83
N PRO A 120 29.52 6.51 -18.48
CA PRO A 120 29.16 7.92 -18.37
C PRO A 120 27.73 8.18 -18.85
N GLY A 121 26.98 8.99 -18.11
CA GLY A 121 25.62 9.40 -18.48
C GLY A 121 24.55 9.02 -17.45
N MET A 122 23.29 9.28 -17.80
CA MET A 122 22.14 8.90 -16.98
C MET A 122 21.83 7.41 -17.19
N ALA A 123 21.67 6.69 -16.09
CA ALA A 123 21.27 5.29 -16.10
C ALA A 123 19.79 5.16 -15.77
N TRP A 124 19.09 4.26 -16.46
CA TRP A 124 17.72 3.86 -16.13
C TRP A 124 17.71 2.42 -15.64
N VAL A 125 16.93 2.15 -14.59
CA VAL A 125 16.76 0.79 -14.05
C VAL A 125 15.36 0.32 -14.37
N THR A 126 15.26 -0.85 -14.97
CA THR A 126 14.02 -1.54 -15.30
C THR A 126 14.14 -3.03 -14.98
N TRP A 127 13.04 -3.76 -15.10
CA TRP A 127 12.97 -5.19 -14.78
C TRP A 127 12.33 -5.95 -15.93
N VAL A 128 13.01 -6.96 -16.45
CA VAL A 128 12.52 -7.85 -17.53
C VAL A 128 12.40 -9.28 -17.03
N ASP A 129 11.78 -10.14 -17.84
CA ASP A 129 11.59 -11.57 -17.53
C ASP A 129 10.92 -11.78 -16.16
N VAL A 130 9.97 -10.91 -15.84
CA VAL A 130 9.31 -10.86 -14.53
C VAL A 130 8.34 -12.04 -14.41
N VAL A 131 8.55 -12.84 -13.37
CA VAL A 131 7.70 -13.98 -13.02
C VAL A 131 7.25 -13.82 -11.58
N PHE A 132 5.94 -13.63 -11.42
CA PHE A 132 5.28 -13.69 -10.13
C PHE A 132 5.01 -15.14 -9.75
N ALA A 133 5.33 -15.52 -8.52
CA ALA A 133 4.98 -16.85 -8.03
C ALA A 133 3.45 -17.05 -8.03
N GLU A 134 3.02 -18.30 -8.23
CA GLU A 134 1.62 -18.66 -7.98
C GLU A 134 1.31 -18.38 -6.51
N PRO A 135 0.28 -17.56 -6.22
CA PRO A 135 0.00 -17.14 -4.88
C PRO A 135 -0.57 -18.32 -4.08
N VAL A 136 0.09 -18.67 -2.98
CA VAL A 136 -0.37 -19.73 -2.07
C VAL A 136 -0.47 -19.14 -0.67
N CYS A 137 -1.69 -19.11 -0.13
CA CYS A 137 -1.95 -18.67 1.22
C CYS A 137 -2.09 -19.87 2.17
N PRO A 138 -1.67 -19.71 3.44
CA PRO A 138 -1.88 -20.74 4.44
C PRO A 138 -3.38 -20.96 4.69
N VAL A 139 -3.77 -22.20 4.91
CA VAL A 139 -5.13 -22.53 5.33
C VAL A 139 -5.32 -22.05 6.77
N CYS A 140 -6.32 -21.20 6.99
CA CYS A 140 -6.68 -20.78 8.33
C CYS A 140 -7.36 -21.90 9.10
N SER A 141 -6.97 -22.06 10.36
CA SER A 141 -7.60 -22.96 11.33
C SER A 141 -7.87 -22.22 12.63
N CYS A 142 -8.84 -22.71 13.39
CA CYS A 142 -9.15 -22.18 14.72
C CYS A 142 -8.90 -23.26 15.75
N VAL A 143 -8.03 -22.95 16.71
CA VAL A 143 -7.73 -23.82 17.83
C VAL A 143 -8.59 -23.41 19.02
N PRO A 144 -9.31 -24.35 19.66
CA PRO A 144 -10.01 -24.07 20.91
C PRO A 144 -9.04 -23.56 21.97
N PRO A 145 -9.46 -22.64 22.85
CA PRO A 145 -8.60 -22.14 23.92
C PRO A 145 -8.31 -23.22 24.97
N ASP A 146 -7.17 -23.08 25.67
CA ASP A 146 -6.76 -23.98 26.76
C ASP A 146 -7.75 -23.97 27.94
N VAL A 147 -8.43 -22.85 28.13
CA VAL A 147 -9.51 -22.67 29.11
C VAL A 147 -10.82 -22.51 28.36
N SER A 148 -11.84 -23.26 28.76
CA SER A 148 -13.14 -23.23 28.09
C SER A 148 -13.97 -21.98 28.39
N CYS A 149 -13.70 -21.31 29.52
CA CYS A 149 -14.58 -20.30 30.09
C CYS A 149 -13.81 -19.15 30.74
N THR A 150 -14.31 -17.94 30.54
CA THR A 150 -13.90 -16.73 31.26
C THR A 150 -14.89 -16.48 32.39
N MET A 151 -14.38 -16.24 33.60
CA MET A 151 -15.22 -15.94 34.76
C MET A 151 -15.97 -14.62 34.59
N PRO A 152 -17.20 -14.51 35.13
CA PRO A 152 -17.98 -13.28 35.02
C PRO A 152 -17.31 -12.17 35.83
N SER A 153 -16.89 -11.11 35.13
CA SER A 153 -16.28 -9.95 35.77
C SER A 153 -17.29 -8.87 36.13
N SER A 154 -18.46 -8.83 35.48
CA SER A 154 -19.46 -7.80 35.75
C SER A 154 -20.44 -8.19 36.85
N TRP A 155 -20.40 -7.43 37.94
CA TRP A 155 -21.19 -7.66 39.15
C TRP A 155 -21.68 -6.31 39.66
N SER A 156 -22.96 -6.25 40.03
CA SER A 156 -23.56 -5.01 40.48
C SER A 156 -24.53 -5.23 41.62
N ALA A 157 -24.44 -4.40 42.64
CA ALA A 157 -25.41 -4.39 43.73
C ALA A 157 -26.47 -3.34 43.46
N ASN A 158 -27.74 -3.66 43.72
CA ASN A 158 -28.86 -2.77 43.44
C ASN A 158 -29.57 -2.36 44.74
N SER A 159 -30.08 -1.12 44.76
CA SER A 159 -30.87 -0.57 45.86
C SER A 159 -32.33 -1.06 45.91
N THR A 160 -32.70 -2.02 45.06
CA THR A 160 -34.02 -2.68 45.03
C THR A 160 -33.85 -4.20 45.01
N VAL A 161 -34.96 -4.92 45.27
CA VAL A 161 -35.01 -6.38 45.08
C VAL A 161 -35.13 -6.70 43.58
N CYS A 162 -34.77 -7.91 43.17
CA CYS A 162 -34.69 -8.32 41.76
C CYS A 162 -36.00 -8.16 40.99
N GLN A 163 -37.15 -8.21 41.67
CA GLN A 163 -38.47 -8.07 41.06
C GLN A 163 -38.92 -6.60 40.87
N ASP A 164 -38.27 -5.65 41.54
CA ASP A 164 -38.60 -4.23 41.52
C ASP A 164 -37.65 -3.49 40.56
N LEU A 165 -38.00 -3.44 39.27
CA LEU A 165 -37.10 -3.03 38.18
C LEU A 165 -37.21 -1.61 37.59
N PRO A 166 -38.09 -0.66 37.97
CA PRO A 166 -37.94 0.68 37.41
C PRO A 166 -36.80 1.41 38.12
N SER A 167 -35.62 1.37 37.48
CA SER A 167 -34.45 2.23 37.74
C SER A 167 -33.79 2.09 39.12
N PRO A 168 -33.26 0.90 39.49
CA PRO A 168 -32.47 0.78 40.71
C PRO A 168 -31.24 1.69 40.66
N TYR A 169 -30.83 2.17 41.83
CA TYR A 169 -29.48 2.70 41.97
C TYR A 169 -28.51 1.52 41.97
N THR A 170 -27.62 1.48 40.98
CA THR A 170 -26.66 0.40 40.80
C THR A 170 -25.30 0.82 41.32
N THR A 171 -24.77 0.05 42.28
CA THR A 171 -23.44 0.23 42.84
C THR A 171 -22.50 -0.82 42.21
N PRO A 172 -21.39 -0.41 41.57
CA PRO A 172 -20.42 -1.34 41.01
C PRO A 172 -19.85 -2.27 42.09
N PHE A 173 -19.84 -3.57 41.81
CA PHE A 173 -19.21 -4.60 42.63
C PHE A 173 -18.36 -5.53 41.75
N ASP A 174 -17.87 -5.04 40.62
CA ASP A 174 -17.21 -5.85 39.59
C ASP A 174 -15.95 -6.56 40.12
N ALA A 175 -15.64 -7.72 39.52
CA ALA A 175 -14.37 -8.39 39.73
C ALA A 175 -13.27 -7.73 38.85
N PRO A 176 -11.98 -7.91 39.18
CA PRO A 176 -10.90 -7.43 38.33
C PRO A 176 -10.95 -8.02 36.91
N ILE A 177 -10.45 -7.27 35.93
CA ILE A 177 -10.28 -7.77 34.55
C ILE A 177 -9.30 -8.95 34.58
N GLY A 178 -9.66 -10.06 33.91
CA GLY A 178 -8.82 -11.26 33.85
C GLY A 178 -8.81 -12.09 35.12
N TRP A 179 -9.76 -11.87 36.03
CA TRP A 179 -9.89 -12.64 37.26
C TRP A 179 -10.19 -14.12 37.01
N ASP A 180 -9.51 -14.99 37.76
CA ASP A 180 -9.56 -16.45 37.64
C ASP A 180 -10.63 -17.13 38.52
N GLY A 181 -11.35 -16.36 39.33
CA GLY A 181 -12.36 -16.85 40.26
C GLY A 181 -11.88 -17.00 41.72
N SER A 182 -10.59 -16.79 41.98
CA SER A 182 -10.02 -16.78 43.34
C SER A 182 -10.65 -15.71 44.24
N CYS A 183 -10.58 -15.86 45.57
CA CYS A 183 -11.14 -14.85 46.47
C CYS A 183 -10.55 -13.45 46.21
N THR A 184 -11.40 -12.46 45.95
CA THR A 184 -11.00 -11.07 45.74
C THR A 184 -11.89 -10.09 46.48
N ALA A 185 -11.25 -9.05 47.04
CA ALA A 185 -11.91 -7.96 47.75
C ALA A 185 -12.01 -6.66 46.92
N ALA A 186 -11.90 -6.77 45.59
CA ALA A 186 -12.01 -5.61 44.70
C ALA A 186 -13.40 -4.96 44.80
N ASN A 187 -13.46 -3.62 44.70
CA ASN A 187 -14.70 -2.84 44.70
C ASN A 187 -15.67 -3.16 45.84
N PRO A 188 -15.26 -3.14 47.12
CA PRO A 188 -16.14 -3.54 48.23
C PRO A 188 -17.21 -2.47 48.50
N ILE A 189 -18.37 -2.93 48.99
CA ILE A 189 -19.49 -2.09 49.44
C ILE A 189 -19.66 -2.26 50.96
N PRO A 190 -19.40 -1.20 51.75
CA PRO A 190 -19.59 -1.25 53.20
C PRO A 190 -21.03 -1.57 53.60
N GLY A 191 -21.18 -2.31 54.70
CA GLY A 191 -22.50 -2.56 55.29
C GLY A 191 -23.19 -1.26 55.72
N GLY A 192 -24.49 -1.18 55.48
CA GLY A 192 -25.30 0.01 55.79
C GLY A 192 -25.02 1.23 54.90
N ALA A 193 -24.25 1.09 53.82
CA ALA A 193 -24.07 2.16 52.84
C ALA A 193 -25.43 2.62 52.28
N MET A 194 -25.60 3.94 52.14
CA MET A 194 -26.84 4.56 51.70
C MET A 194 -26.69 5.15 50.29
N CYS A 195 -27.64 4.85 49.43
CA CYS A 195 -27.74 5.28 48.04
C CYS A 195 -29.17 5.76 47.76
N GLU A 196 -29.35 6.98 47.24
CA GLU A 196 -30.67 7.58 46.93
C GLU A 196 -31.66 7.52 48.12
N GLY A 197 -31.18 7.69 49.36
CA GLY A 197 -32.01 7.68 50.56
C GLY A 197 -32.45 6.29 51.06
N GLY A 198 -31.97 5.21 50.42
CA GLY A 198 -32.13 3.82 50.87
C GLY A 198 -30.79 3.08 50.96
N PRO A 199 -30.78 1.81 51.36
CA PRO A 199 -29.55 1.01 51.37
C PRO A 199 -29.09 0.68 49.94
N CYS A 200 -27.77 0.77 49.70
CA CYS A 200 -27.17 0.50 48.39
C CYS A 200 -27.30 -0.96 47.94
N VAL A 201 -27.43 -1.88 48.90
CA VAL A 201 -27.47 -3.33 48.64
C VAL A 201 -28.79 -3.90 49.12
N ARG A 202 -29.61 -4.35 48.18
CA ARG A 202 -30.82 -5.15 48.40
C ARG A 202 -30.93 -6.32 47.44
N SER A 203 -30.23 -6.27 46.32
CA SER A 203 -30.00 -7.43 45.45
C SER A 203 -28.61 -7.36 44.81
N LEU A 204 -28.18 -8.49 44.26
CA LEU A 204 -26.94 -8.62 43.50
C LEU A 204 -27.26 -9.18 42.13
N SER A 205 -26.80 -8.51 41.08
CA SER A 205 -26.86 -8.95 39.70
C SER A 205 -25.47 -9.32 39.19
N VAL A 206 -25.38 -10.43 38.47
CA VAL A 206 -24.12 -10.92 37.89
C VAL A 206 -24.38 -11.33 36.44
N GLU A 207 -23.53 -10.85 35.54
CA GLU A 207 -23.54 -11.24 34.13
C GLU A 207 -23.07 -12.70 33.97
N PRO A 208 -23.50 -13.42 32.91
CA PRO A 208 -23.13 -14.81 32.72
C PRO A 208 -21.63 -14.99 32.41
N PRO A 209 -21.06 -16.19 32.62
CA PRO A 209 -19.72 -16.53 32.13
C PRO A 209 -19.70 -16.51 30.59
N VAL A 210 -18.52 -16.27 30.02
CA VAL A 210 -18.34 -16.24 28.57
C VAL A 210 -17.50 -17.46 28.14
N VAL A 211 -17.93 -18.15 27.09
CA VAL A 211 -17.10 -19.20 26.46
C VAL A 211 -15.87 -18.53 25.87
N ALA A 212 -14.69 -19.02 26.22
CA ALA A 212 -13.45 -18.42 25.75
C ALA A 212 -13.37 -18.48 24.21
N PRO A 213 -12.87 -17.40 23.56
CA PRO A 213 -12.79 -17.34 22.10
C PRO A 213 -11.72 -18.31 21.57
N CYS A 214 -11.91 -18.82 20.35
CA CYS A 214 -10.84 -19.57 19.67
C CYS A 214 -9.71 -18.66 19.22
N VAL A 215 -8.54 -19.26 19.06
CA VAL A 215 -7.34 -18.61 18.54
C VAL A 215 -7.13 -19.03 17.10
N ALA A 216 -6.92 -18.05 16.21
CA ALA A 216 -6.62 -18.29 14.82
C ALA A 216 -5.17 -18.76 14.63
N GLU A 217 -4.99 -19.76 13.77
CA GLU A 217 -3.70 -20.29 13.34
C GLU A 217 -3.60 -20.40 11.81
N PRO A 218 -2.46 -20.00 11.21
CA PRO A 218 -1.35 -19.30 11.85
C PRO A 218 -1.76 -17.88 12.29
N ALA A 219 -1.03 -17.31 13.26
CA ALA A 219 -1.19 -15.91 13.61
C ALA A 219 -0.71 -15.05 12.43
N ILE A 220 -1.64 -14.59 11.60
CA ILE A 220 -1.34 -13.68 10.50
C ILE A 220 -1.55 -12.24 11.03
N PRO A 221 -0.57 -11.33 10.84
CA PRO A 221 -0.73 -9.94 11.21
C PRO A 221 -1.99 -9.32 10.57
N PRO A 222 -2.57 -8.25 11.13
CA PRO A 222 -3.73 -7.57 10.54
C PRO A 222 -3.49 -7.11 9.10
N GLU A 223 -2.23 -6.81 8.78
CA GLU A 223 -1.75 -6.38 7.46
C GLU A 223 -1.65 -7.55 6.45
N GLY A 224 -1.88 -8.78 6.91
CA GLY A 224 -1.79 -9.99 6.11
C GLY A 224 -0.40 -10.63 6.10
N HIS A 225 -0.27 -11.69 5.31
CA HIS A 225 1.02 -12.34 5.05
C HIS A 225 1.52 -11.94 3.65
N PRO A 226 2.72 -11.35 3.51
CA PRO A 226 3.26 -11.00 2.20
C PRO A 226 3.60 -12.26 1.40
N LEU A 227 3.40 -12.19 0.08
CA LEU A 227 3.84 -13.24 -0.82
C LEU A 227 5.34 -13.10 -1.14
N PRO A 228 5.99 -14.18 -1.64
CA PRO A 228 7.36 -14.10 -2.13
C PRO A 228 7.52 -13.02 -3.21
N LEU A 229 8.65 -12.31 -3.17
CA LEU A 229 8.98 -11.33 -4.21
C LEU A 229 9.08 -11.98 -5.59
N PRO A 230 8.76 -11.25 -6.67
CA PRO A 230 8.84 -11.78 -8.02
C PRO A 230 10.29 -12.08 -8.40
N VAL A 231 10.48 -13.13 -9.19
CA VAL A 231 11.75 -13.38 -9.87
C VAL A 231 11.82 -12.45 -11.08
N ARG A 232 12.93 -11.73 -11.25
CA ARG A 232 13.09 -10.73 -12.30
C ARG A 232 14.55 -10.52 -12.66
N THR A 233 14.80 -10.18 -13.92
CA THR A 233 16.10 -9.77 -14.42
C THR A 233 16.22 -8.25 -14.28
N LYS A 234 17.24 -7.79 -13.58
CA LYS A 234 17.57 -6.38 -13.46
C LYS A 234 18.20 -5.91 -14.77
N VAL A 235 17.73 -4.77 -15.25
CA VAL A 235 18.27 -4.12 -16.44
C VAL A 235 18.79 -2.73 -16.07
N ILE A 236 20.01 -2.41 -16.49
CA ILE A 236 20.59 -1.08 -16.37
C ILE A 236 20.88 -0.58 -17.78
N GLU A 237 20.18 0.47 -18.17
CA GLU A 237 20.26 1.09 -19.49
C GLU A 237 21.05 2.40 -19.45
N TYR A 238 21.97 2.56 -20.39
CA TYR A 238 22.67 3.80 -20.69
C TYR A 238 22.43 4.20 -22.14
N SER A 239 21.87 5.39 -22.35
CA SER A 239 21.72 5.94 -23.70
C SER A 239 23.07 6.48 -24.18
N PRO A 240 23.66 5.95 -25.27
CA PRO A 240 24.92 6.46 -25.77
C PRO A 240 24.74 7.78 -26.51
N ALA A 241 25.78 8.61 -26.45
CA ALA A 241 25.88 9.76 -27.33
C ALA A 241 26.23 9.33 -28.76
N GLN A 242 25.69 10.03 -29.75
CA GLN A 242 26.15 9.93 -31.13
C GLN A 242 27.52 10.62 -31.24
N ILE A 243 28.52 9.90 -31.77
CA ILE A 243 29.92 10.36 -31.81
C ILE A 243 30.46 10.60 -33.23
N GLY A 244 29.58 10.55 -34.24
CA GLY A 244 29.95 10.73 -35.63
C GLY A 244 28.80 10.43 -36.59
N ALA A 245 29.13 10.18 -37.85
CA ALA A 245 28.19 9.76 -38.88
C ALA A 245 28.64 8.43 -39.50
N CYS A 246 27.69 7.72 -40.10
CA CYS A 246 27.95 6.50 -40.85
C CYS A 246 27.79 6.76 -42.34
N GLU A 247 28.53 6.02 -43.15
CA GLU A 247 28.40 6.07 -44.60
C GLU A 247 26.96 5.69 -44.99
N GLY A 248 26.29 6.50 -45.80
CA GLY A 248 24.88 6.29 -46.17
C GLY A 248 23.84 6.90 -45.22
N GLY A 249 24.24 7.44 -44.05
CA GLY A 249 23.42 8.32 -43.20
C GLY A 249 22.23 7.70 -42.44
N ILE A 250 21.87 6.44 -42.71
CA ILE A 250 20.77 5.73 -42.05
C ILE A 250 21.17 5.08 -40.72
N ASP A 251 22.45 4.77 -40.55
CA ASP A 251 22.98 4.14 -39.35
C ASP A 251 23.44 5.17 -38.32
N ARG A 252 23.44 4.79 -37.04
CA ARG A 252 23.99 5.62 -35.96
C ARG A 252 25.43 5.24 -35.68
N CYS A 253 26.29 6.25 -35.60
CA CYS A 253 27.65 6.07 -35.12
C CYS A 253 27.70 6.22 -33.59
N ILE A 254 27.99 5.11 -32.92
CA ILE A 254 28.09 5.05 -31.45
C ILE A 254 29.45 4.50 -31.02
N MET A 255 29.77 4.62 -29.74
CA MET A 255 30.95 3.94 -29.17
C MET A 255 30.86 2.42 -29.35
N LYS A 256 32.02 1.77 -29.41
CA LYS A 256 32.08 0.30 -29.36
C LYS A 256 31.45 -0.19 -28.06
N THR A 257 30.65 -1.26 -28.15
CA THR A 257 29.93 -1.83 -27.02
C THR A 257 30.91 -2.18 -25.90
N PRO A 258 30.79 -1.57 -24.72
CA PRO A 258 31.71 -1.84 -23.61
C PRO A 258 31.55 -3.28 -23.11
N PRO A 259 32.62 -3.92 -22.59
CA PRO A 259 32.54 -5.26 -22.03
C PRO A 259 31.48 -5.38 -20.94
N GLY A 260 30.68 -6.44 -20.99
CA GLY A 260 29.58 -6.69 -20.03
C GLY A 260 28.28 -5.95 -20.37
N TYR A 261 28.25 -5.14 -21.42
CA TYR A 261 27.03 -4.53 -21.94
C TYR A 261 26.63 -5.15 -23.27
N ARG A 262 25.32 -5.15 -23.52
CA ARG A 262 24.70 -5.48 -24.80
C ARG A 262 24.22 -4.21 -25.47
N LEU A 263 23.98 -4.30 -26.77
CA LEU A 263 23.36 -3.22 -27.52
C LEU A 263 21.90 -3.56 -27.77
N CYS A 264 20.97 -2.67 -27.40
CA CYS A 264 19.55 -2.93 -27.55
C CYS A 264 18.77 -1.69 -27.99
N LEU A 265 17.76 -1.88 -28.84
CA LEU A 265 16.69 -0.91 -29.02
C LEU A 265 15.72 -0.99 -27.85
N VAL A 266 15.22 0.17 -27.43
CA VAL A 266 14.32 0.27 -26.27
C VAL A 266 13.05 0.99 -26.68
N ALA A 267 11.90 0.44 -26.26
CA ALA A 267 10.60 1.08 -26.39
C ALA A 267 9.89 1.09 -25.05
N TYR A 268 9.19 2.18 -24.75
CA TYR A 268 8.50 2.42 -23.49
C TYR A 268 7.00 2.64 -23.70
N GLY A 269 6.20 2.33 -22.67
CA GLY A 269 4.78 2.61 -22.67
C GLY A 269 4.04 1.85 -23.79
N PRO A 270 3.07 2.48 -24.47
CA PRO A 270 2.30 1.83 -25.53
C PRO A 270 3.15 1.24 -26.67
N LEU A 271 4.37 1.76 -26.87
CA LEU A 271 5.27 1.34 -27.94
C LEU A 271 6.04 0.06 -27.59
N ALA A 272 6.06 -0.39 -26.33
CA ALA A 272 6.71 -1.65 -25.92
C ALA A 272 6.06 -2.89 -26.56
N ALA A 273 4.77 -2.81 -26.90
CA ALA A 273 4.06 -3.93 -27.56
C ALA A 273 4.53 -4.20 -29.01
N GLN A 274 5.37 -3.34 -29.59
CA GLN A 274 5.85 -3.50 -30.95
C GLN A 274 6.81 -4.68 -31.10
N THR A 275 6.76 -5.37 -32.24
CA THR A 275 7.66 -6.48 -32.56
C THR A 275 9.09 -5.98 -32.79
N CYS A 276 10.08 -6.76 -32.34
CA CYS A 276 11.48 -6.45 -32.57
C CYS A 276 11.80 -6.41 -34.08
N PRO A 277 12.58 -5.42 -34.55
CA PRO A 277 13.08 -5.44 -35.93
C PRO A 277 14.00 -6.63 -36.19
N GLU A 278 14.11 -7.07 -37.43
CA GLU A 278 14.88 -8.26 -37.83
C GLU A 278 16.36 -8.20 -37.39
N ALA A 279 16.96 -7.01 -37.39
CA ALA A 279 18.35 -6.80 -36.94
C ALA A 279 18.54 -6.92 -35.42
N TRP A 280 17.45 -6.98 -34.64
CA TRP A 280 17.46 -6.96 -33.17
C TRP A 280 16.57 -8.08 -32.60
N PRO A 281 16.85 -9.36 -32.92
CA PRO A 281 15.92 -10.46 -32.70
C PRO A 281 15.70 -10.84 -31.22
N GLU A 282 16.62 -10.48 -30.30
CA GLU A 282 16.52 -10.88 -28.89
C GLU A 282 15.57 -9.97 -28.11
N ARG A 283 14.35 -10.45 -27.88
CA ARG A 283 13.30 -9.70 -27.17
C ARG A 283 13.32 -9.96 -25.67
N HIS A 284 13.28 -8.90 -24.87
CA HIS A 284 13.05 -8.94 -23.43
C HIS A 284 11.93 -7.97 -23.06
N ASP A 285 10.86 -8.50 -22.48
CA ASP A 285 9.71 -7.72 -22.04
C ASP A 285 9.74 -7.49 -20.53
N GLY A 286 9.29 -6.31 -20.11
CA GLY A 286 9.39 -5.91 -18.74
C GLY A 286 8.63 -4.64 -18.39
N TRP A 287 8.97 -4.10 -17.22
CA TRP A 287 8.37 -2.90 -16.67
C TRP A 287 9.41 -2.07 -15.93
N LYS A 288 9.16 -0.77 -15.82
CA LYS A 288 9.99 0.11 -15.00
C LYS A 288 9.76 -0.17 -13.51
N ASN A 289 8.50 -0.28 -13.09
CA ASN A 289 8.13 -0.58 -11.72
C ASN A 289 7.45 -1.95 -11.65
N VAL A 290 7.92 -2.78 -10.72
CA VAL A 290 7.42 -4.14 -10.47
C VAL A 290 7.36 -4.35 -8.97
N GLU A 291 6.17 -4.56 -8.42
CA GLU A 291 5.97 -4.82 -7.00
C GLU A 291 4.98 -5.98 -6.80
N GLU A 292 5.28 -6.85 -5.83
CA GLU A 292 4.30 -7.78 -5.31
C GLU A 292 3.43 -7.06 -4.30
N LYS A 293 2.20 -6.71 -4.70
CA LYS A 293 1.20 -6.11 -3.80
C LYS A 293 0.13 -7.09 -3.36
N ARG A 294 0.22 -8.35 -3.76
CA ARG A 294 -0.67 -9.40 -3.24
C ARG A 294 -0.21 -9.84 -1.87
N PHE A 295 -1.17 -10.09 -1.01
CA PHE A 295 -0.94 -10.62 0.33
C PHE A 295 -2.11 -11.52 0.73
N CYS A 296 -1.88 -12.39 1.71
CA CYS A 296 -2.93 -13.22 2.28
C CYS A 296 -3.70 -12.45 3.35
N SER A 297 -5.02 -12.49 3.31
CA SER A 297 -5.88 -11.90 4.32
C SER A 297 -5.61 -12.51 5.70
N PRO A 298 -5.75 -11.73 6.80
CA PRO A 298 -5.52 -12.24 8.13
C PRO A 298 -6.48 -13.38 8.47
N CYS A 299 -5.97 -14.42 9.13
CA CYS A 299 -6.82 -15.46 9.70
C CYS A 299 -7.63 -14.89 10.87
N SER A 300 -8.91 -15.21 10.92
CA SER A 300 -9.78 -14.89 12.05
C SER A 300 -10.67 -16.07 12.42
N CYS A 301 -11.16 -16.08 13.65
CA CYS A 301 -12.08 -17.08 14.15
C CYS A 301 -13.43 -16.46 14.44
N GLY A 302 -14.49 -17.14 14.03
CA GLY A 302 -15.84 -16.84 14.48
C GLY A 302 -16.01 -17.06 15.99
N LEU A 303 -17.21 -16.70 16.48
CA LEU A 303 -17.59 -17.02 17.85
C LEU A 303 -17.62 -18.55 18.06
N PRO A 304 -17.29 -19.03 19.26
CA PRO A 304 -17.37 -20.45 19.57
C PRO A 304 -18.83 -20.94 19.55
N GLU A 305 -19.13 -21.88 18.65
CA GLU A 305 -20.42 -22.55 18.54
C GLU A 305 -20.44 -23.85 19.35
N GLY A 306 -21.55 -24.14 20.00
CA GLY A 306 -21.71 -25.35 20.82
C GLY A 306 -20.93 -25.34 22.14
N GLY A 307 -20.23 -24.25 22.45
CA GLY A 307 -19.55 -24.06 23.73
C GLY A 307 -20.54 -23.77 24.86
N PHE A 308 -20.20 -24.22 26.06
CA PHE A 308 -21.03 -24.04 27.25
C PHE A 308 -20.16 -23.84 28.48
N CYS A 309 -20.60 -22.94 29.37
CA CYS A 309 -19.97 -22.69 30.65
C CYS A 309 -21.02 -22.62 31.75
N GLU A 310 -20.78 -23.32 32.85
CA GLU A 310 -21.54 -23.21 34.08
C GLU A 310 -20.59 -22.86 35.22
N VAL A 311 -20.85 -21.73 35.88
CA VAL A 311 -20.04 -21.25 37.00
C VAL A 311 -20.92 -21.03 38.21
N ARG A 312 -20.39 -21.35 39.40
CA ARG A 312 -20.96 -20.93 40.66
C ARG A 312 -20.23 -19.69 41.13
N VAL A 313 -20.98 -18.65 41.43
CA VAL A 313 -20.44 -17.43 42.00
C VAL A 313 -20.96 -17.21 43.41
N LYS A 314 -20.16 -16.56 44.24
CA LYS A 314 -20.51 -16.25 45.64
C LYS A 314 -20.04 -14.86 46.03
N ALA A 315 -20.84 -14.18 46.84
CA ALA A 315 -20.49 -12.92 47.46
C ALA A 315 -20.42 -13.07 48.99
N TYR A 316 -19.52 -12.32 49.62
CA TYR A 316 -19.18 -12.43 51.03
C TYR A 316 -19.17 -11.06 51.70
N ALA A 317 -19.47 -11.02 52.99
CA ALA A 317 -19.43 -9.78 53.77
C ALA A 317 -18.04 -9.40 54.28
N ASP A 318 -17.06 -10.30 54.20
CA ASP A 318 -15.66 -10.11 54.54
C ASP A 318 -14.75 -10.27 53.31
N ASP A 319 -13.53 -9.75 53.41
CA ASP A 319 -12.49 -9.81 52.39
C ASP A 319 -11.77 -11.17 52.32
N ALA A 320 -11.95 -12.03 53.33
CA ALA A 320 -11.39 -13.38 53.38
C ALA A 320 -12.32 -14.46 52.79
N CYS A 321 -13.45 -14.05 52.22
CA CYS A 321 -14.46 -14.94 51.63
C CYS A 321 -14.97 -16.04 52.58
N GLY A 322 -15.15 -15.72 53.88
CA GLY A 322 -15.62 -16.66 54.90
C GLY A 322 -17.10 -16.55 55.28
N ASN A 323 -17.72 -15.38 55.06
CA ASN A 323 -19.07 -15.03 55.50
C ASN A 323 -20.00 -14.81 54.30
N GLU A 324 -20.47 -15.91 53.71
CA GLU A 324 -21.30 -15.92 52.50
C GLU A 324 -22.62 -15.13 52.71
N ARG A 325 -23.01 -14.39 51.66
CA ARG A 325 -24.24 -13.59 51.61
C ARG A 325 -25.17 -13.97 50.48
N GLY A 326 -24.60 -14.40 49.35
CA GLY A 326 -25.37 -14.84 48.20
C GLY A 326 -24.56 -15.80 47.36
N SER A 327 -25.26 -16.71 46.69
CA SER A 327 -24.69 -17.63 45.71
C SER A 327 -25.62 -17.77 44.52
N LEU A 328 -25.04 -17.79 43.32
CA LEU A 328 -25.73 -17.95 42.05
C LEU A 328 -25.02 -19.03 41.24
N VAL A 329 -25.80 -19.79 40.47
CA VAL A 329 -25.28 -20.64 39.40
C VAL A 329 -25.65 -19.97 38.08
N LEU A 330 -24.63 -19.64 37.30
CA LEU A 330 -24.75 -18.89 36.05
C LEU A 330 -24.34 -19.80 34.89
N THR A 331 -25.07 -19.72 33.78
CA THR A 331 -24.73 -20.44 32.56
C THR A 331 -24.50 -19.45 31.42
N SER A 332 -23.59 -19.77 30.49
CA SER A 332 -23.29 -18.90 29.34
C SER A 332 -24.45 -18.75 28.35
N SER A 333 -25.45 -19.63 28.42
CA SER A 333 -26.66 -19.60 27.58
C SER A 333 -27.79 -18.75 28.15
N GLU A 334 -27.66 -18.28 29.38
CA GLU A 334 -28.66 -17.46 30.06
C GLU A 334 -28.20 -16.00 30.13
N GLY A 335 -29.14 -15.08 30.34
CA GLY A 335 -28.82 -13.68 30.65
C GLY A 335 -28.31 -13.51 32.07
N SER A 336 -28.09 -12.25 32.47
CA SER A 336 -27.74 -11.92 33.84
C SER A 336 -28.76 -12.47 34.84
N LYS A 337 -28.26 -12.96 35.98
CA LYS A 337 -29.09 -13.42 37.10
C LYS A 337 -29.00 -12.45 38.26
N CYS A 338 -30.08 -12.38 39.02
CA CYS A 338 -30.20 -11.55 40.19
C CYS A 338 -30.62 -12.38 41.40
N VAL A 339 -30.05 -12.09 42.58
CA VAL A 339 -30.46 -12.65 43.86
C VAL A 339 -30.76 -11.54 44.87
N ASP A 340 -31.85 -11.69 45.61
CA ASP A 340 -32.19 -10.79 46.71
C ASP A 340 -31.26 -11.02 47.90
N LEU A 341 -30.81 -9.92 48.50
CA LEU A 341 -29.95 -9.91 49.66
C LEU A 341 -30.64 -9.20 50.82
N THR A 342 -30.20 -9.49 52.05
CA THR A 342 -30.65 -8.72 53.20
C THR A 342 -30.29 -7.25 53.02
N SER A 343 -31.26 -6.38 53.22
CA SER A 343 -31.13 -4.94 53.03
C SER A 343 -29.96 -4.35 53.83
N GLY A 344 -29.06 -3.63 53.15
CA GLY A 344 -27.87 -3.00 53.74
C GLY A 344 -26.72 -3.96 54.05
N THR A 345 -26.73 -5.17 53.49
CA THR A 345 -25.64 -6.14 53.65
C THR A 345 -24.32 -5.62 53.10
N ALA A 346 -23.23 -5.87 53.83
CA ALA A 346 -21.87 -5.63 53.34
C ALA A 346 -21.50 -6.64 52.25
N LEU A 347 -20.83 -6.17 51.20
CA LEU A 347 -20.23 -6.99 50.14
C LEU A 347 -18.75 -6.65 50.05
N ALA A 348 -17.89 -7.48 50.63
CA ALA A 348 -16.46 -7.23 50.70
C ALA A 348 -15.62 -8.23 49.89
N GLY A 349 -16.11 -9.46 49.70
CA GLY A 349 -15.40 -10.50 48.98
C GLY A 349 -16.27 -11.18 47.93
N LYS A 350 -15.65 -11.76 46.89
CA LYS A 350 -16.35 -12.60 45.90
C LYS A 350 -15.46 -13.73 45.39
N THR A 351 -16.09 -14.84 45.01
CA THR A 351 -15.45 -16.02 44.39
C THR A 351 -16.26 -16.51 43.19
N ALA A 352 -15.58 -17.16 42.25
CA ALA A 352 -16.20 -17.88 41.14
C ALA A 352 -15.52 -19.23 40.96
N GLU A 353 -16.31 -20.27 40.74
CA GLU A 353 -15.85 -21.64 40.57
C GLU A 353 -16.49 -22.21 39.29
N LEU A 354 -15.68 -22.80 38.42
CA LEU A 354 -16.17 -23.49 37.24
C LEU A 354 -16.79 -24.83 37.65
N LEU A 355 -18.08 -25.02 37.35
CA LEU A 355 -18.79 -26.26 37.66
C LEU A 355 -18.71 -27.25 36.48
N SER A 356 -18.96 -26.77 35.27
CA SER A 356 -18.99 -27.58 34.06
C SER A 356 -18.66 -26.72 32.84
N SER A 357 -18.03 -27.32 31.84
CA SER A 357 -17.75 -26.64 30.58
C SER A 357 -17.64 -27.58 29.39
N THR A 358 -17.86 -27.02 28.21
CA THR A 358 -17.63 -27.68 26.92
C THR A 358 -17.01 -26.67 25.97
N LEU A 359 -15.93 -27.06 25.31
CA LEU A 359 -15.28 -26.23 24.30
C LEU A 359 -16.20 -26.06 23.10
N GLY A 360 -16.32 -24.83 22.62
CA GLY A 360 -16.98 -24.56 21.34
C GLY A 360 -16.04 -24.83 20.17
N ALA A 361 -16.63 -25.03 18.99
CA ALA A 361 -15.91 -25.04 17.73
C ALA A 361 -16.05 -23.66 17.07
N CYS A 362 -14.97 -23.14 16.48
CA CYS A 362 -15.03 -21.89 15.74
C CYS A 362 -14.80 -22.15 14.26
N GLN A 363 -15.57 -21.46 13.43
CA GLN A 363 -15.33 -21.42 11.99
C GLN A 363 -14.16 -20.49 11.70
N PRO A 364 -13.07 -20.98 11.06
CA PRO A 364 -12.01 -20.12 10.57
C PRO A 364 -12.47 -19.33 9.35
N SER A 365 -11.90 -18.15 9.16
CA SER A 365 -12.04 -17.33 7.96
C SER A 365 -10.73 -16.60 7.65
N GLY A 366 -10.60 -16.12 6.41
CA GLY A 366 -9.39 -15.50 5.89
C GLY A 366 -8.48 -16.48 5.17
N GLY A 367 -7.22 -16.07 4.94
CA GLY A 367 -6.29 -16.82 4.09
C GLY A 367 -6.58 -16.67 2.60
N ASP A 368 -7.36 -15.67 2.22
CA ASP A 368 -7.66 -15.33 0.83
C ASP A 368 -6.57 -14.42 0.26
N ILE A 369 -6.31 -14.53 -1.04
CA ILE A 369 -5.38 -13.62 -1.72
C ILE A 369 -6.09 -12.29 -1.97
N ILE A 370 -5.51 -11.20 -1.48
CA ILE A 370 -5.98 -9.84 -1.69
C ILE A 370 -4.97 -9.08 -2.53
N GLY A 371 -5.46 -8.24 -3.42
CA GLY A 371 -4.64 -7.36 -4.26
C GLY A 371 -4.24 -8.00 -5.59
N GLU A 372 -3.43 -7.26 -6.33
CA GLU A 372 -2.91 -7.66 -7.63
C GLU A 372 -1.44 -7.22 -7.74
N PRO A 373 -0.62 -7.88 -8.58
CA PRO A 373 0.74 -7.40 -8.82
C PRO A 373 0.72 -5.99 -9.42
N LEU A 374 1.62 -5.12 -8.97
CA LEU A 374 1.80 -3.82 -9.61
C LEU A 374 2.87 -3.94 -10.70
N THR A 375 2.49 -3.57 -11.91
CA THR A 375 3.41 -3.41 -13.04
C THR A 375 3.13 -2.07 -13.72
N GLU A 376 4.13 -1.19 -13.83
CA GLU A 376 3.96 0.14 -14.42
C GLU A 376 5.04 0.45 -15.45
N VAL A 377 4.63 1.22 -16.46
CA VAL A 377 5.46 1.65 -17.60
C VAL A 377 6.10 0.43 -18.27
N PRO A 378 5.37 -0.26 -19.16
CA PRO A 378 5.93 -1.38 -19.89
C PRO A 378 7.15 -0.94 -20.69
N VAL A 379 8.13 -1.81 -20.76
CA VAL A 379 9.37 -1.61 -21.51
C VAL A 379 9.69 -2.88 -22.28
N THR A 380 10.21 -2.71 -23.48
CA THR A 380 10.74 -3.82 -24.28
C THR A 380 12.13 -3.47 -24.76
N TYR A 381 13.04 -4.42 -24.60
CA TYR A 381 14.39 -4.38 -25.14
C TYR A 381 14.48 -5.37 -26.28
N CYS A 382 14.99 -4.92 -27.43
CA CYS A 382 15.33 -5.76 -28.57
C CYS A 382 16.83 -5.68 -28.79
N CYS A 383 17.57 -6.73 -28.48
CA CYS A 383 19.02 -6.75 -28.47
C CYS A 383 19.59 -7.45 -29.70
N VAL A 384 20.82 -7.08 -30.07
CA VAL A 384 21.62 -7.90 -30.98
C VAL A 384 22.10 -9.14 -30.23
N PRO A 385 22.19 -10.31 -30.89
CA PRO A 385 22.76 -11.50 -30.27
C PRO A 385 24.19 -11.25 -29.81
N ASP A 386 24.56 -11.79 -28.64
CA ASP A 386 25.94 -11.81 -28.21
C ASP A 386 26.79 -12.44 -29.33
N LEU A 387 27.76 -11.70 -29.87
CA LEU A 387 28.71 -12.23 -30.82
C LEU A 387 29.55 -13.28 -30.08
N VAL A 388 29.12 -14.54 -30.11
CA VAL A 388 29.94 -15.66 -29.66
C VAL A 388 31.22 -15.60 -30.50
N PRO A 389 32.40 -15.38 -29.89
CA PRO A 389 33.63 -15.41 -30.66
C PRO A 389 33.71 -16.79 -31.34
N PRO A 390 34.02 -16.85 -32.64
CA PRO A 390 34.10 -18.14 -33.34
C PRO A 390 35.08 -19.06 -32.60
N PRO A 391 34.79 -20.38 -32.54
CA PRO A 391 35.54 -21.34 -31.73
C PRO A 391 37.01 -21.48 -32.13
#